data_AF-A0A1F7VB36-F1
#
_entry.id   AF-A0A1F7VB36-F1
#
_cell.length_a   1.000
_cell.length_b   1.000
_cell.length_c   1.000
_cell.angle_alpha   90.00
_cell.angle_beta   90.00
_cell.angle_gamma   90.00
#
_symmetry.space_group_name_H-M   'P 1'
#
loop_
_entity.id
_entity.type
_entity.pdbx_description
1 polymer ?
#
loop_
_entity_poly.entity_id
_entity_poly.type
_entity_poly.pdbx_seq_one_letter_code
_entity_poly.pdbx_strand_id
1 'polypeptide(L)'
;SSTERSKGAEAAIHEIKERFGEGAIMRFGEARAKEVPAVSTDCLSLDIALGVGGVPRGRIIEIFGPEASGKTTLAQHIVAEVQRLGGIAAFVDAEHALDPEYARKIGVNVDELLISQPDTGEQALDIVETLVRSNSVDIIVIDSVAALTPKAEIEGEMGQQHMGLQARLMSQALRKLTAIVSKSNTIVIFINQIRLKIGVFFGNPETTTGGTALKFYSSVRIEVRRSAQLKSQERIIGHRTKAKVVKNKVAAPFRTCEFDIMFNEGISIAGDTLDTGLQFGVVEKSGNSYVFGEEKLGVGHEVARKFLKDHQEILKAIKARVWEKVREKEAAEAQEGMTATPAGEEEE
;
A
#
# COMPACT_ATOMS: atom_id res chain seq x y z
N SER A 1 18.54 24.59 -39.32
CA SER A 1 19.32 23.35 -39.18
C SER A 1 18.79 22.52 -38.01
N SER A 2 18.86 21.18 -38.04
CA SER A 2 18.54 20.33 -36.87
C SER A 2 19.42 20.68 -35.66
N THR A 3 20.64 21.16 -35.93
CA THR A 3 21.64 21.63 -34.98
C THR A 3 21.23 22.90 -34.23
N GLU A 4 20.58 23.87 -34.88
CA GLU A 4 20.06 25.09 -34.20
C GLU A 4 18.87 24.78 -33.29
N ARG A 5 17.97 23.87 -33.70
CA ARG A 5 16.88 23.40 -32.84
C ARG A 5 17.43 22.67 -31.60
N SER A 6 18.50 21.88 -31.76
CA SER A 6 19.17 21.20 -30.64
C SER A 6 19.83 22.20 -29.68
N LYS A 7 20.52 23.22 -30.19
CA LYS A 7 21.13 24.28 -29.36
C LYS A 7 20.10 25.10 -28.61
N GLY A 8 18.98 25.44 -29.25
CA GLY A 8 17.88 26.16 -28.60
C GLY A 8 17.24 25.33 -27.46
N ALA A 9 17.09 24.02 -27.67
CA ALA A 9 16.59 23.12 -26.64
C ALA A 9 17.56 22.99 -25.45
N GLU A 10 18.87 22.90 -25.71
CA GLU A 10 19.89 22.83 -24.65
C GLU A 10 19.98 24.11 -23.82
N ALA A 11 19.90 25.29 -24.46
CA ALA A 11 19.85 26.56 -23.75
C ALA A 11 18.61 26.68 -22.85
N ALA A 12 17.43 26.27 -23.35
CA ALA A 12 16.21 26.24 -22.55
C ALA A 12 16.31 25.25 -21.38
N ILE A 13 16.91 24.07 -21.60
CA ILE A 13 17.17 23.09 -20.53
C ILE A 13 18.08 23.70 -19.45
N HIS A 14 19.16 24.39 -19.85
CA HIS A 14 20.08 25.04 -18.91
C HIS A 14 19.38 26.13 -18.10
N GLU A 15 18.61 27.00 -18.75
CA GLU A 15 17.84 28.06 -18.07
C GLU A 15 16.85 27.47 -17.05
N ILE A 16 16.15 26.39 -17.43
CA ILE A 16 15.22 25.70 -16.53
C ILE A 16 15.96 25.11 -15.32
N LYS A 17 17.14 24.51 -15.53
CA LYS A 17 17.95 23.95 -14.44
C LYS A 17 18.49 25.03 -13.50
N GLU A 18 18.95 26.17 -14.00
CA GLU A 18 19.41 27.29 -13.17
C GLU A 18 18.25 27.89 -12.34
N ARG A 19 17.07 28.04 -12.95
CA ARG A 19 15.93 28.68 -12.30
C ARG A 19 15.18 27.78 -11.32
N PHE A 20 15.10 26.48 -11.61
CA PHE A 20 14.23 25.55 -10.89
C PHE A 20 14.95 24.33 -10.29
N GLY A 21 16.28 24.24 -10.49
CA GLY A 21 17.15 23.16 -10.00
C GLY A 21 17.38 22.04 -11.01
N GLU A 22 18.46 21.27 -10.81
CA GLU A 22 18.91 20.19 -11.72
C GLU A 22 17.83 19.14 -12.03
N GLY A 23 16.87 18.91 -11.13
CA GLY A 23 15.78 17.94 -11.29
C GLY A 23 14.53 18.48 -11.99
N ALA A 24 14.48 19.77 -12.36
CA ALA A 24 13.29 20.38 -12.97
C ALA A 24 13.04 19.92 -14.41
N ILE A 25 14.09 19.53 -15.13
CA ILE A 25 14.00 18.96 -16.47
C ILE A 25 15.17 17.99 -16.71
N MET A 26 14.85 16.78 -17.17
CA MET A 26 15.82 15.72 -17.45
C MET A 26 15.38 14.96 -18.70
N ARG A 27 16.31 14.36 -19.44
CA ARG A 27 15.92 13.46 -20.53
C ARG A 27 15.31 12.19 -19.93
N PHE A 28 14.27 11.67 -20.57
CA PHE A 28 13.54 10.49 -20.05
C PHE A 28 14.45 9.25 -19.87
N GLY A 29 15.44 9.05 -20.74
CA GLY A 29 16.43 7.97 -20.59
C GLY A 29 17.54 8.24 -19.55
N GLU A 30 17.78 9.51 -19.19
CA GLU A 30 18.72 9.90 -18.13
C GLU A 30 18.08 9.84 -16.74
N ALA A 31 16.75 9.94 -16.68
CA ALA A 31 15.96 9.44 -15.57
C ALA A 31 16.05 7.91 -15.60
N ARG A 32 17.23 7.35 -15.24
CA ARG A 32 17.35 5.93 -14.88
C ARG A 32 16.13 5.57 -14.05
N ALA A 33 15.53 4.40 -14.29
CA ALA A 33 14.49 3.85 -13.45
C ALA A 33 15.02 3.82 -12.01
N LYS A 34 14.80 4.92 -11.28
CA LYS A 34 15.17 5.00 -9.86
C LYS A 34 14.33 3.91 -9.24
N GLU A 35 14.98 2.91 -8.67
CA GLU A 35 14.32 1.94 -7.80
C GLU A 35 13.45 2.77 -6.85
N VAL A 36 12.13 2.58 -6.95
CA VAL A 36 11.21 3.36 -6.14
C VAL A 36 11.39 2.83 -4.72
N PRO A 37 11.94 3.62 -3.78
CA PRO A 37 12.18 3.13 -2.44
C PRO A 37 10.83 2.72 -1.84
N ALA A 38 10.77 1.53 -1.27
CA ALA A 38 9.55 0.96 -0.72
C ALA A 38 9.78 0.46 0.70
N VAL A 39 8.69 0.35 1.47
CA VAL A 39 8.67 -0.27 2.79
C VAL A 39 7.74 -1.47 2.74
N SER A 40 8.20 -2.60 3.27
CA SER A 40 7.42 -3.83 3.33
C SER A 40 6.06 -3.60 4.00
N THR A 41 5.07 -4.37 3.58
CA THR A 41 3.77 -4.47 4.25
C THR A 41 3.76 -5.54 5.34
N ASP A 42 4.92 -6.14 5.64
CA ASP A 42 5.17 -7.34 6.45
C ASP A 42 4.58 -8.64 5.84
N CYS A 43 3.57 -8.51 4.98
CA CYS A 43 2.97 -9.55 4.15
C CYS A 43 3.76 -9.76 2.86
N LEU A 44 4.46 -10.90 2.76
CA LEU A 44 5.28 -11.27 1.62
C LEU A 44 4.46 -11.34 0.33
N SER A 45 3.28 -11.96 0.38
CA SER A 45 2.44 -12.10 -0.83
C SER A 45 1.96 -10.74 -1.34
N LEU A 46 1.67 -9.78 -0.45
CA LEU A 46 1.29 -8.43 -0.82
C LEU A 46 2.48 -7.63 -1.35
N ASP A 47 3.66 -7.76 -0.76
CA ASP A 47 4.87 -7.09 -1.25
C ASP A 47 5.22 -7.53 -2.69
N ILE A 48 5.05 -8.83 -3.00
CA ILE A 48 5.19 -9.37 -4.36
C ILE A 48 4.10 -8.82 -5.28
N ALA A 49 2.86 -8.75 -4.80
CA ALA A 49 1.75 -8.19 -5.57
C ALA A 49 1.92 -6.68 -5.87
N LEU A 50 2.60 -5.95 -4.99
CA LEU A 50 2.96 -4.54 -5.20
C LEU A 50 4.09 -4.35 -6.20
N GLY A 51 4.92 -5.38 -6.42
CA GLY A 51 5.95 -5.44 -7.46
C GLY A 51 7.22 -4.62 -7.18
N VAL A 52 7.21 -3.75 -6.17
CA VAL A 52 8.38 -2.98 -5.72
C VAL A 52 8.85 -3.40 -4.33
N GLY A 53 8.37 -4.53 -3.80
CA GLY A 53 8.75 -5.03 -2.48
C GLY A 53 8.04 -4.37 -1.31
N GLY A 54 6.94 -3.64 -1.56
CA GLY A 54 6.15 -3.00 -0.52
C GLY A 54 5.46 -1.71 -0.99
N VAL A 55 5.07 -0.86 -0.04
CA VAL A 55 4.47 0.44 -0.34
C VAL A 55 5.54 1.48 -0.69
N PRO A 56 5.38 2.23 -1.80
CA PRO A 56 6.39 3.18 -2.24
C PRO A 56 6.44 4.45 -1.35
N ARG A 57 7.64 4.86 -0.97
CA ARG A 57 7.92 6.11 -0.26
C ARG A 57 7.64 7.33 -1.13
N GLY A 58 7.29 8.44 -0.47
CA GLY A 58 6.96 9.70 -1.12
C GLY A 58 5.69 9.63 -1.96
N ARG A 59 4.77 8.71 -1.65
CA ARG A 59 3.52 8.51 -2.40
C ARG A 59 2.30 8.49 -1.48
N ILE A 60 1.17 8.86 -2.09
CA ILE A 60 -0.16 8.68 -1.51
C ILE A 60 -0.67 7.28 -1.86
N ILE A 61 -1.14 6.56 -0.86
CA ILE A 61 -1.69 5.20 -0.95
C ILE A 61 -3.12 5.24 -0.45
N GLU A 62 -4.03 4.54 -1.11
CA GLU A 62 -5.40 4.32 -0.60
C GLU A 62 -5.60 2.84 -0.27
N ILE A 63 -5.98 2.53 0.96
CA ILE A 63 -6.42 1.20 1.38
C ILE A 63 -7.92 1.27 1.61
N PHE A 64 -8.71 0.55 0.83
CA PHE A 64 -10.16 0.63 0.90
C PHE A 64 -10.84 -0.74 0.86
N GLY A 65 -12.08 -0.80 1.33
CA GLY A 65 -12.79 -2.06 1.47
C GLY A 65 -14.02 -1.95 2.37
N PRO A 66 -14.78 -3.05 2.53
CA PRO A 66 -15.87 -3.12 3.50
C PRO A 66 -15.40 -2.88 4.94
N GLU A 67 -16.35 -2.69 5.84
CA GLU A 67 -16.06 -2.71 7.29
C GLU A 67 -15.47 -4.05 7.72
N ALA A 68 -14.64 -4.03 8.77
CA ALA A 68 -13.96 -5.21 9.31
C ALA A 68 -13.17 -6.06 8.28
N SER A 69 -12.75 -5.48 7.15
CA SER A 69 -11.97 -6.20 6.13
C SER A 69 -10.47 -6.29 6.43
N GLY A 70 -9.98 -5.59 7.46
CA GLY A 70 -8.55 -5.56 7.82
C GLY A 70 -7.75 -4.37 7.29
N LYS A 71 -8.41 -3.28 6.84
CA LYS A 71 -7.75 -2.06 6.33
C LYS A 71 -6.80 -1.44 7.36
N THR A 72 -7.30 -1.20 8.57
CA THR A 72 -6.55 -0.61 9.69
C THR A 72 -5.43 -1.56 10.15
N THR A 73 -5.70 -2.86 10.23
CA THR A 73 -4.67 -3.88 10.52
C THR A 73 -3.52 -3.81 9.51
N LEU A 74 -3.82 -3.79 8.21
CA LEU A 74 -2.78 -3.68 7.17
C LEU A 74 -1.98 -2.38 7.31
N ALA A 75 -2.64 -1.25 7.56
CA ALA A 75 -1.95 0.02 7.78
C ALA A 75 -1.03 -0.02 9.02
N GLN A 76 -1.46 -0.67 10.10
CA GLN A 76 -0.66 -0.82 11.32
C GLN A 76 0.57 -1.72 11.11
N HIS A 77 0.49 -2.79 10.30
CA HIS A 77 1.67 -3.57 9.92
C HIS A 77 2.70 -2.72 9.17
N ILE A 78 2.26 -1.90 8.22
CA ILE A 78 3.15 -0.99 7.49
C ILE A 78 3.79 0.03 8.46
N VAL A 79 3.01 0.56 9.40
CA VAL A 79 3.53 1.45 10.45
C VAL A 79 4.60 0.75 11.29
N ALA A 80 4.35 -0.50 11.71
CA ALA A 80 5.32 -1.30 12.47
C ALA A 80 6.62 -1.54 11.68
N GLU A 81 6.54 -1.82 10.37
CA GLU A 81 7.72 -1.94 9.51
C GLU A 81 8.52 -0.63 9.43
N VAL A 82 7.84 0.50 9.26
CA VAL A 82 8.50 1.82 9.22
C VAL A 82 9.22 2.11 10.55
N GLN A 83 8.56 1.86 11.69
CA GLN A 83 9.17 2.05 13.01
C GLN A 83 10.35 1.11 13.24
N ARG A 84 10.28 -0.14 12.76
CA ARG A 84 11.39 -1.10 12.86
C ARG A 84 12.62 -0.66 12.07
N LEU A 85 12.42 0.10 10.99
CA LEU A 85 13.49 0.75 10.23
C LEU A 85 13.99 2.05 10.88
N GLY A 86 13.51 2.39 12.09
CA GLY A 86 13.86 3.61 12.81
C GLY A 86 13.12 4.87 12.34
N GLY A 87 12.08 4.71 11.51
CA GLY A 87 11.28 5.83 11.00
C GLY A 87 10.21 6.31 11.97
N ILE A 88 9.78 7.56 11.80
CA ILE A 88 8.75 8.18 12.62
C ILE A 88 7.37 7.96 11.97
N ALA A 89 6.41 7.51 12.76
CA ALA A 89 5.05 7.24 12.32
C ALA A 89 4.04 8.17 12.99
N ALA A 90 3.02 8.57 12.22
CA ALA A 90 1.86 9.29 12.74
C ALA A 90 0.55 8.65 12.31
N PHE A 91 -0.44 8.74 13.18
CA PHE A 91 -1.79 8.22 12.97
C PHE A 91 -2.81 9.33 13.25
N VAL A 92 -3.54 9.73 12.21
CA VAL A 92 -4.65 10.68 12.29
C VAL A 92 -5.94 9.86 12.38
N ASP A 93 -6.38 9.62 13.60
CA ASP A 93 -7.55 8.80 13.94
C ASP A 93 -8.80 9.69 13.98
N ALA A 94 -9.42 9.87 12.80
CA ALA A 94 -10.68 10.57 12.65
C ALA A 94 -11.89 9.69 13.01
N GLU A 95 -11.73 8.36 13.05
CA GLU A 95 -12.79 7.43 13.50
C GLU A 95 -12.81 7.24 15.03
N HIS A 96 -11.80 7.73 15.76
CA HIS A 96 -11.61 7.55 17.21
C HIS A 96 -11.67 6.06 17.64
N ALA A 97 -11.14 5.17 16.79
CA ALA A 97 -11.31 3.72 16.91
C ALA A 97 -9.99 2.96 17.08
N LEU A 98 -8.86 3.67 17.22
CA LEU A 98 -7.56 3.02 17.35
C LEU A 98 -7.41 2.34 18.73
N ASP A 99 -7.18 1.02 18.73
CA ASP A 99 -6.88 0.22 19.93
C ASP A 99 -5.37 0.09 20.14
N PRO A 100 -4.79 0.71 21.19
CA PRO A 100 -3.37 0.61 21.52
C PRO A 100 -2.90 -0.82 21.83
N GLU A 101 -3.72 -1.65 22.47
CA GLU A 101 -3.32 -3.02 22.82
C GLU A 101 -3.20 -3.89 21.57
N TYR A 102 -4.15 -3.76 20.64
CA TYR A 102 -4.09 -4.45 19.37
C TYR A 102 -2.90 -3.97 18.51
N ALA A 103 -2.63 -2.67 18.47
CA ALA A 103 -1.49 -2.12 17.77
C ALA A 103 -0.15 -2.67 18.31
N ARG A 104 0.01 -2.78 19.65
CA ARG A 104 1.19 -3.41 20.26
C ARG A 104 1.34 -4.88 19.86
N LYS A 105 0.24 -5.64 19.76
CA LYS A 105 0.28 -7.05 19.31
C LYS A 105 0.75 -7.20 17.87
N ILE A 106 0.40 -6.24 17.00
CA ILE A 106 0.89 -6.18 15.61
C ILE A 106 2.39 -5.81 15.56
N GLY A 107 2.92 -5.18 16.61
CA GLY A 107 4.32 -4.75 16.70
C GLY A 107 4.53 -3.26 16.48
N VAL A 108 3.46 -2.46 16.53
CA VAL A 108 3.57 -0.99 16.56
C VAL A 108 4.18 -0.57 17.89
N ASN A 109 5.23 0.25 17.84
CA ASN A 109 5.73 0.95 19.01
C ASN A 109 4.78 2.13 19.33
N VAL A 110 3.78 1.84 20.15
CA VAL A 110 2.72 2.79 20.52
C VAL A 110 3.26 3.97 21.32
N ASP A 111 4.35 3.79 22.08
CA ASP A 111 4.90 4.85 22.94
C ASP A 111 5.56 5.98 22.11
N GLU A 112 6.02 5.65 20.90
CA GLU A 112 6.63 6.58 19.94
C GLU A 112 5.68 6.95 18.77
N LEU A 113 4.47 6.39 18.74
CA LEU A 113 3.50 6.67 17.68
C LEU A 113 2.85 8.04 17.92
N LEU A 114 3.01 8.97 16.98
CA LEU A 114 2.30 10.25 17.03
C LEU A 114 0.81 10.03 16.73
N ILE A 115 -0.08 10.40 17.65
CA ILE A 115 -1.53 10.27 17.44
C ILE A 115 -2.17 11.65 17.41
N SER A 116 -3.09 11.85 16.47
CA SER A 116 -3.95 13.02 16.40
C SER A 116 -5.39 12.60 16.24
N GLN A 117 -6.27 13.20 17.04
CA GLN A 117 -7.72 13.03 16.97
C GLN A 117 -8.35 14.38 16.62
N PRO A 118 -8.51 14.68 15.32
CA PRO A 118 -9.00 15.98 14.86
C PRO A 118 -10.52 16.11 15.01
N ASP A 119 -11.00 17.31 15.27
CA ASP A 119 -12.41 17.68 15.33
C ASP A 119 -13.04 17.85 13.95
N THR A 120 -12.24 18.21 12.93
CA THR A 120 -12.74 18.51 11.57
C THR A 120 -11.84 17.93 10.47
N GLY A 121 -12.41 17.70 9.29
CA GLY A 121 -11.68 17.24 8.11
C GLY A 121 -10.59 18.22 7.66
N GLU A 122 -10.84 19.54 7.75
CA GLU A 122 -9.85 20.57 7.46
C GLU A 122 -8.64 20.46 8.41
N GLN A 123 -8.91 20.40 9.72
CA GLN A 123 -7.86 20.27 10.74
C GLN A 123 -7.04 19.00 10.54
N ALA A 124 -7.69 17.86 10.27
CA ALA A 124 -7.01 16.61 9.98
C ALA A 124 -6.01 16.76 8.82
N LEU A 125 -6.44 17.37 7.71
CA LEU A 125 -5.61 17.55 6.52
C LEU A 125 -4.51 18.59 6.71
N ASP A 126 -4.73 19.63 7.51
CA ASP A 126 -3.71 20.62 7.87
C ASP A 126 -2.63 20.00 8.78
N ILE A 127 -3.00 19.10 9.69
CA ILE A 127 -2.06 18.32 10.50
C ILE A 127 -1.21 17.43 9.58
N VAL A 128 -1.82 16.70 8.65
CA VAL A 128 -1.09 15.89 7.66
C VAL A 128 -0.13 16.77 6.86
N GLU A 129 -0.59 17.92 6.35
CA GLU A 129 0.27 18.85 5.59
C GLU A 129 1.47 19.32 6.42
N THR A 130 1.26 19.66 7.68
CA THR A 130 2.31 20.12 8.61
C THR A 130 3.34 19.01 8.87
N LEU A 131 2.88 17.80 9.17
CA LEU A 131 3.75 16.64 9.41
C LEU A 131 4.57 16.29 8.17
N VAL A 132 3.99 16.29 6.97
CA VAL A 132 4.74 16.06 5.72
C VAL A 132 5.77 17.16 5.48
N ARG A 133 5.43 18.43 5.71
CA ARG A 133 6.35 19.56 5.53
C ARG A 133 7.52 19.56 6.51
N SER A 134 7.37 18.93 7.67
CA SER A 134 8.46 18.78 8.64
C SER A 134 9.62 17.93 8.11
N ASN A 135 9.40 17.12 7.05
CA ASN A 135 10.34 16.11 6.54
C ASN A 135 10.87 15.15 7.63
N SER A 136 10.18 15.06 8.78
CA SER A 136 10.62 14.25 9.92
C SER A 136 9.76 13.00 10.10
N VAL A 137 8.61 12.90 9.43
CA VAL A 137 7.68 11.78 9.53
C VAL A 137 7.78 10.91 8.28
N ASP A 138 8.04 9.61 8.46
CA ASP A 138 8.20 8.63 7.39
C ASP A 138 6.87 8.06 6.90
N ILE A 139 5.87 7.94 7.78
CA ILE A 139 4.55 7.45 7.45
C ILE A 139 3.45 8.18 8.21
N ILE A 140 2.37 8.53 7.51
CA ILE A 140 1.17 9.10 8.08
C ILE A 140 -0.03 8.27 7.61
N VAL A 141 -0.81 7.74 8.55
CA VAL A 141 -2.06 7.05 8.28
C VAL A 141 -3.24 7.95 8.65
N ILE A 142 -4.23 8.06 7.78
CA ILE A 142 -5.49 8.75 8.03
C ILE A 142 -6.60 7.70 8.06
N ASP A 143 -7.19 7.48 9.24
CA ASP A 143 -8.29 6.53 9.45
C ASP A 143 -9.53 7.28 9.94
N SER A 144 -10.52 7.59 9.10
CA SER A 144 -10.59 7.31 7.66
C SER A 144 -11.10 8.52 6.88
N VAL A 145 -10.99 8.46 5.55
CA VAL A 145 -11.53 9.48 4.64
C VAL A 145 -13.02 9.73 4.88
N ALA A 146 -13.77 8.70 5.26
CA ALA A 146 -15.20 8.85 5.50
C ALA A 146 -15.50 9.74 6.72
N ALA A 147 -14.59 9.79 7.69
CA ALA A 147 -14.70 10.60 8.91
C ALA A 147 -14.08 12.01 8.78
N LEU A 148 -13.53 12.37 7.61
CA LEU A 148 -13.04 13.72 7.33
C LEU A 148 -14.21 14.67 7.05
N THR A 149 -15.03 14.92 8.05
CA THR A 149 -16.25 15.73 7.95
C THR A 149 -15.87 17.21 7.94
N PRO A 150 -16.25 17.99 6.91
CA PRO A 150 -15.96 19.42 6.87
C PRO A 150 -16.56 20.18 8.05
N LYS A 151 -15.88 21.22 8.52
CA LYS A 151 -16.35 22.05 9.64
C LYS A 151 -17.79 22.56 9.47
N ALA A 152 -18.14 23.03 8.27
CA ALA A 152 -19.47 23.56 7.98
C ALA A 152 -20.57 22.49 8.01
N GLU A 153 -20.22 21.20 7.85
CA GLU A 153 -21.16 20.09 7.99
C GLU A 153 -21.34 19.69 9.46
N ILE A 154 -20.30 19.81 10.29
CA ILE A 154 -20.37 19.56 11.74
C ILE A 154 -21.16 20.65 12.47
N GLU A 155 -20.95 21.92 12.11
CA GLU A 155 -21.66 23.07 12.68
C GLU A 155 -23.07 23.26 12.12
N GLY A 156 -23.40 22.57 11.02
CA GLY A 156 -24.70 22.61 10.35
C GLY A 156 -25.78 21.83 11.09
N GLU A 157 -27.04 22.08 10.73
CA GLU A 157 -28.17 21.33 11.26
C GLU A 157 -28.32 19.97 10.56
N MET A 158 -28.83 18.96 11.28
CA MET A 158 -29.14 17.66 10.69
C MET A 158 -30.16 17.81 9.55
N GLY A 159 -29.79 17.34 8.35
CA GLY A 159 -30.61 17.47 7.15
C GLY A 159 -30.29 18.70 6.29
N GLN A 160 -29.39 19.59 6.75
CA GLN A 160 -28.85 20.66 5.92
C GLN A 160 -28.03 20.07 4.76
N GLN A 161 -28.26 20.58 3.55
CA GLN A 161 -27.61 20.06 2.35
C GLN A 161 -26.23 20.66 2.14
N HIS A 162 -25.19 19.85 2.32
CA HIS A 162 -23.79 20.20 2.02
C HIS A 162 -23.26 19.38 0.84
N MET A 163 -23.83 19.59 -0.36
CA MET A 163 -23.49 18.78 -1.53
C MET A 163 -22.01 18.89 -1.92
N GLY A 164 -21.28 17.78 -1.81
CA GLY A 164 -19.92 17.63 -2.33
C GLY A 164 -18.84 18.40 -1.58
N LEU A 165 -19.12 18.88 -0.36
CA LEU A 165 -18.16 19.67 0.42
C LEU A 165 -16.89 18.88 0.73
N GLN A 166 -17.03 17.65 1.22
CA GLN A 166 -15.91 16.75 1.48
C GLN A 166 -15.08 16.45 0.21
N ALA A 167 -15.72 16.26 -0.93
CA ALA A 167 -15.02 16.00 -2.20
C ALA A 167 -14.17 17.21 -2.65
N ARG A 168 -14.66 18.44 -2.42
CA ARG A 168 -13.92 19.68 -2.71
C ARG A 168 -12.73 19.84 -1.76
N LEU A 169 -12.94 19.60 -0.47
CA LEU A 169 -11.89 19.61 0.56
C LEU A 169 -10.75 18.64 0.18
N MET A 170 -11.08 17.39 -0.11
CA MET A 170 -10.12 16.38 -0.53
C MET A 170 -9.36 16.78 -1.80
N SER A 171 -10.06 17.34 -2.79
CA SER A 171 -9.44 17.80 -4.04
C SER A 171 -8.44 18.94 -3.81
N GLN A 172 -8.75 19.87 -2.92
CA GLN A 172 -7.86 20.98 -2.57
C GLN A 172 -6.64 20.48 -1.78
N ALA A 173 -6.86 19.65 -0.77
CA ALA A 173 -5.79 19.11 0.06
C ALA A 173 -4.82 18.24 -0.74
N LEU A 174 -5.33 17.27 -1.51
CA LEU A 174 -4.48 16.36 -2.29
C LEU A 174 -3.63 17.07 -3.34
N ARG A 175 -4.12 18.18 -3.92
CA ARG A 175 -3.36 19.02 -4.85
C ARG A 175 -2.13 19.62 -4.18
N LYS A 176 -2.23 20.04 -2.92
CA LYS A 176 -1.09 20.54 -2.12
C LYS A 176 -0.20 19.39 -1.66
N LEU A 177 -0.79 18.35 -1.08
CA LEU A 177 -0.08 17.22 -0.46
C LEU A 177 0.81 16.48 -1.46
N THR A 178 0.34 16.22 -2.68
CA THR A 178 1.07 15.36 -3.64
C THR A 178 2.49 15.85 -3.91
N ALA A 179 2.69 17.16 -4.07
CA ALA A 179 4.01 17.72 -4.35
C ALA A 179 4.95 17.65 -3.15
N ILE A 180 4.44 17.88 -1.93
CA ILE A 180 5.25 17.85 -0.71
C ILE A 180 5.54 16.43 -0.24
N VAL A 181 4.60 15.50 -0.43
CA VAL A 181 4.76 14.06 -0.14
C VAL A 181 5.89 13.48 -1.00
N SER A 182 5.94 13.83 -2.29
CA SER A 182 7.03 13.38 -3.16
C SER A 182 8.41 13.93 -2.78
N LYS A 183 8.49 15.09 -2.14
CA LYS A 183 9.77 15.73 -1.74
C LYS A 183 10.27 15.23 -0.39
N SER A 184 9.36 14.95 0.53
CA SER A 184 9.64 14.46 1.90
C SER A 184 9.97 12.97 1.96
N ASN A 185 9.63 12.21 0.92
CA ASN A 185 9.64 10.74 0.94
C ASN A 185 8.71 10.11 1.99
N THR A 186 7.78 10.89 2.58
CA THR A 186 6.75 10.38 3.49
C THR A 186 5.75 9.48 2.75
N ILE A 187 5.36 8.37 3.35
CA ILE A 187 4.24 7.54 2.89
C ILE A 187 2.97 8.12 3.51
N VAL A 188 1.96 8.43 2.69
CA VAL A 188 0.65 8.89 3.20
C VAL A 188 -0.42 7.88 2.84
N ILE A 189 -0.96 7.19 3.83
CA ILE A 189 -2.01 6.18 3.67
C ILE A 189 -3.36 6.79 4.05
N PHE A 190 -4.29 6.78 3.11
CA PHE A 190 -5.69 7.04 3.37
C PHE A 190 -6.44 5.72 3.49
N ILE A 191 -7.05 5.46 4.64
CA ILE A 191 -8.02 4.38 4.79
C ILE A 191 -9.36 4.91 4.30
N ASN A 192 -10.09 4.10 3.53
CA ASN A 192 -11.37 4.49 2.98
C ASN A 192 -12.39 3.35 3.03
N GLN A 193 -13.66 3.72 3.02
CA GLN A 193 -14.77 2.78 3.06
C GLN A 193 -15.44 2.67 1.69
N ILE A 194 -16.04 1.51 1.42
CA ILE A 194 -16.90 1.33 0.25
C ILE A 194 -18.30 1.88 0.54
N ARG A 195 -18.88 2.53 -0.47
CA ARG A 195 -20.27 2.98 -0.55
C ARG A 195 -20.87 2.51 -1.87
N LEU A 196 -22.20 2.46 -1.96
CA LEU A 196 -22.91 2.14 -3.20
C LEU A 196 -23.39 3.43 -3.86
N LYS A 197 -23.16 3.57 -5.17
CA LYS A 197 -23.77 4.63 -5.98
C LYS A 197 -25.21 4.28 -6.28
N ILE A 198 -26.13 5.11 -5.81
CA ILE A 198 -27.55 5.00 -6.11
C ILE A 198 -27.76 5.26 -7.62
N GLY A 199 -28.61 4.46 -8.27
CA GLY A 199 -28.98 4.64 -9.68
C GLY A 199 -28.06 3.97 -10.71
N VAL A 200 -27.07 3.17 -10.28
CA VAL A 200 -26.24 2.35 -11.18
C VAL A 200 -26.87 0.96 -11.33
N PHE A 201 -27.52 0.71 -12.46
CA PHE A 201 -28.17 -0.58 -12.79
C PHE A 201 -27.28 -1.53 -13.61
N PHE A 202 -26.14 -1.05 -14.13
CA PHE A 202 -25.20 -1.83 -14.93
C PHE A 202 -23.75 -1.52 -14.52
N GLY A 203 -22.91 -2.56 -14.41
CA GLY A 203 -21.51 -2.44 -13.96
C GLY A 203 -21.34 -2.53 -12.44
N ASN A 204 -20.17 -2.12 -11.93
CA ASN A 204 -19.89 -2.13 -10.48
C ASN A 204 -20.46 -0.86 -9.81
N PRO A 205 -21.45 -0.96 -8.90
CA PRO A 205 -22.02 0.19 -8.20
C PRO A 205 -21.13 0.74 -7.08
N GLU A 206 -20.06 0.05 -6.70
CA GLU A 206 -19.21 0.44 -5.59
C GLU A 206 -18.38 1.70 -5.89
N THR A 207 -18.28 2.56 -4.89
CA THR A 207 -17.42 3.73 -4.88
C THR A 207 -16.78 3.91 -3.51
N THR A 208 -15.81 4.81 -3.42
CA THR A 208 -15.19 5.22 -2.16
C THR A 208 -15.62 6.65 -1.80
N THR A 209 -15.52 6.99 -0.52
CA THR A 209 -15.89 8.31 0.03
C THR A 209 -14.84 9.37 -0.32
N GLY A 210 -15.18 10.67 -0.19
CA GLY A 210 -14.25 11.77 -0.47
C GLY A 210 -14.14 12.18 -1.95
N GLY A 211 -15.08 11.74 -2.81
CA GLY A 211 -15.10 12.07 -4.23
C GLY A 211 -14.10 11.25 -5.07
N THR A 212 -13.66 11.80 -6.20
CA THR A 212 -12.78 11.08 -7.15
C THR A 212 -11.30 11.44 -7.02
N ALA A 213 -10.97 12.54 -6.35
CA ALA A 213 -9.60 13.07 -6.27
C ALA A 213 -8.60 12.04 -5.75
N LEU A 214 -8.90 11.37 -4.63
CA LEU A 214 -8.01 10.37 -4.04
C LEU A 214 -7.70 9.25 -5.03
N LYS A 215 -8.69 8.79 -5.81
CA LYS A 215 -8.48 7.76 -6.83
C LYS A 215 -7.45 8.17 -7.88
N PHE A 216 -7.34 9.45 -8.22
CA PHE A 216 -6.38 9.96 -9.21
C PHE A 216 -5.00 10.23 -8.60
N TYR A 217 -4.97 10.83 -7.41
CA TYR A 217 -3.73 11.21 -6.72
C TYR A 217 -2.99 10.02 -6.10
N SER A 218 -3.70 8.98 -5.64
CA SER A 218 -3.06 7.77 -5.11
C SER A 218 -2.19 7.10 -6.18
N SER A 219 -0.96 6.75 -5.81
CA SER A 219 -0.05 5.97 -6.66
C SER A 219 -0.39 4.49 -6.61
N VAL A 220 -0.79 4.01 -5.44
CA VAL A 220 -1.24 2.64 -5.22
C VAL A 220 -2.61 2.68 -4.58
N ARG A 221 -3.51 1.78 -5.02
CA ARG A 221 -4.81 1.55 -4.39
C ARG A 221 -4.95 0.07 -4.10
N ILE A 222 -5.17 -0.27 -2.84
CA ILE A 222 -5.30 -1.65 -2.36
C ILE A 222 -6.75 -1.84 -1.91
N GLU A 223 -7.46 -2.73 -2.58
CA GLU A 223 -8.78 -3.17 -2.15
C GLU A 223 -8.63 -4.38 -1.23
N VAL A 224 -9.15 -4.29 -0.01
CA VAL A 224 -9.06 -5.35 1.01
C VAL A 224 -10.46 -5.87 1.33
N ARG A 225 -10.65 -7.19 1.17
CA ARG A 225 -11.92 -7.87 1.44
C ARG A 225 -11.72 -9.13 2.25
N ARG A 226 -12.63 -9.41 3.17
CA ARG A 226 -12.73 -10.74 3.81
C ARG A 226 -13.26 -11.75 2.79
N SER A 227 -12.54 -12.85 2.59
CA SER A 227 -12.94 -13.95 1.71
C SER A 227 -13.55 -15.12 2.48
N ALA A 228 -13.01 -15.45 3.66
CA ALA A 228 -13.51 -16.55 4.50
C ALA A 228 -13.29 -16.30 5.99
N GLN A 229 -13.98 -17.07 6.83
CA GLN A 229 -13.73 -17.12 8.27
C GLN A 229 -12.77 -18.28 8.59
N LEU A 230 -11.80 -18.03 9.46
CA LEU A 230 -10.91 -19.05 10.01
C LEU A 230 -11.49 -19.52 11.34
N LYS A 231 -11.66 -20.84 11.49
CA LYS A 231 -12.23 -21.45 12.69
C LYS A 231 -11.25 -22.44 13.29
N SER A 232 -11.10 -22.38 14.62
CA SER A 232 -10.52 -23.47 15.40
C SER A 232 -11.65 -24.05 16.26
N GLN A 233 -11.98 -25.32 16.02
CA GLN A 233 -13.15 -25.97 16.62
C GLN A 233 -14.42 -25.14 16.33
N GLU A 234 -15.09 -24.62 17.35
CA GLU A 234 -16.29 -23.79 17.22
C GLU A 234 -16.03 -22.27 17.24
N ARG A 235 -14.79 -21.84 17.53
CA ARG A 235 -14.46 -20.41 17.66
C ARG A 235 -13.88 -19.86 16.36
N ILE A 236 -14.34 -18.67 15.97
CA ILE A 236 -13.74 -17.90 14.89
C ILE A 236 -12.47 -17.25 15.45
N ILE A 237 -11.32 -17.56 14.85
CA ILE A 237 -10.00 -17.10 15.30
C ILE A 237 -9.41 -16.00 14.40
N GLY A 238 -10.01 -15.80 13.23
CA GLY A 238 -9.54 -14.84 12.26
C GLY A 238 -10.33 -14.91 10.95
N HIS A 239 -9.78 -14.27 9.94
CA HIS A 239 -10.37 -14.12 8.62
C HIS A 239 -9.32 -14.34 7.55
N ARG A 240 -9.67 -15.09 6.50
CA ARG A 240 -8.90 -15.03 5.27
C ARG A 240 -9.27 -13.75 4.54
N THR A 241 -8.25 -13.03 4.12
CA THR A 241 -8.34 -11.71 3.53
C THR A 241 -7.73 -11.73 2.14
N LYS A 242 -8.47 -11.18 1.18
CA LYS A 242 -8.01 -10.97 -0.18
C LYS A 242 -7.66 -9.51 -0.38
N ALA A 243 -6.44 -9.25 -0.82
CA ALA A 243 -5.99 -7.93 -1.21
C ALA A 243 -5.77 -7.85 -2.72
N LYS A 244 -6.33 -6.83 -3.36
CA LYS A 244 -6.19 -6.56 -4.80
C LYS A 244 -5.57 -5.20 -5.03
N VAL A 245 -4.47 -5.15 -5.77
CA VAL A 245 -3.83 -3.89 -6.17
C VAL A 245 -4.58 -3.32 -7.38
N VAL A 246 -5.68 -2.60 -7.15
CA VAL A 246 -6.55 -2.09 -8.24
C VAL A 246 -5.93 -0.90 -8.99
N LYS A 247 -4.87 -0.30 -8.46
CA LYS A 247 -4.08 0.73 -9.13
C LYS A 247 -2.65 0.63 -8.64
N ASN A 248 -1.70 0.71 -9.57
CA ASN A 248 -0.28 0.76 -9.29
C ASN A 248 0.41 1.64 -10.34
N LYS A 249 1.09 2.72 -9.89
CA LYS A 249 1.88 3.62 -10.75
C LYS A 249 3.38 3.30 -10.73
N VAL A 250 3.81 2.31 -9.95
CA VAL A 250 5.24 1.99 -9.75
C VAL A 250 5.60 0.58 -10.21
N ALA A 251 4.60 -0.29 -10.41
CA ALA A 251 4.72 -1.60 -11.05
C ALA A 251 3.39 -2.00 -11.70
N ALA A 252 3.31 -3.22 -12.23
CA ALA A 252 2.11 -3.76 -12.85
C ALA A 252 0.91 -3.77 -11.87
N PRO A 253 -0.25 -3.22 -12.27
CA PRO A 253 -1.47 -3.27 -11.46
C PRO A 253 -2.20 -4.62 -11.58
N PHE A 254 -3.29 -4.76 -10.83
CA PHE A 254 -4.27 -5.86 -10.87
C PHE A 254 -3.79 -7.21 -10.34
N ARG A 255 -2.58 -7.28 -9.78
CA ARG A 255 -2.14 -8.42 -8.97
C ARG A 255 -3.02 -8.56 -7.71
N THR A 256 -3.24 -9.81 -7.29
CA THR A 256 -4.01 -10.17 -6.11
C THR A 256 -3.22 -11.13 -5.23
N CYS A 257 -3.40 -11.03 -3.92
CA CYS A 257 -2.89 -11.99 -2.95
C CYS A 257 -3.96 -12.32 -1.90
N GLU A 258 -3.75 -13.41 -1.18
CA GLU A 258 -4.59 -13.82 -0.06
C GLU A 258 -3.72 -14.19 1.13
N PHE A 259 -4.08 -13.69 2.30
CA PHE A 259 -3.39 -13.92 3.56
C PHE A 259 -4.39 -13.94 4.70
N ASP A 260 -3.98 -14.50 5.82
CA ASP A 260 -4.83 -14.64 7.00
C ASP A 260 -4.60 -13.46 7.97
N ILE A 261 -5.69 -12.89 8.48
CA ILE A 261 -5.68 -11.94 9.58
C ILE A 261 -6.28 -12.62 10.82
N MET A 262 -5.47 -12.75 11.84
CA MET A 262 -5.78 -13.36 13.12
C MET A 262 -6.14 -12.28 14.15
N PHE A 263 -7.16 -12.52 14.96
CA PHE A 263 -7.65 -11.50 15.91
C PHE A 263 -6.67 -11.14 17.01
N ASN A 264 -5.68 -11.99 17.29
CA ASN A 264 -4.72 -11.81 18.38
C ASN A 264 -3.30 -11.44 17.93
N GLU A 265 -3.01 -11.43 16.62
CA GLU A 265 -1.66 -11.15 16.10
C GLU A 265 -1.62 -10.28 14.83
N GLY A 266 -2.78 -9.98 14.20
CA GLY A 266 -2.80 -9.27 12.93
C GLY A 266 -2.57 -10.21 11.75
N ILE A 267 -1.83 -9.79 10.74
CA ILE A 267 -1.49 -10.62 9.58
C ILE A 267 -0.61 -11.79 10.04
N SER A 268 -1.00 -13.01 9.67
CA SER A 268 -0.23 -14.22 9.93
C SER A 268 0.99 -14.29 9.01
N ILE A 269 2.09 -13.67 9.44
CA ILE A 269 3.34 -13.59 8.64
C ILE A 269 3.90 -14.97 8.31
N ALA A 270 3.84 -15.90 9.28
CA ALA A 270 4.29 -17.27 9.07
C ALA A 270 3.37 -18.04 8.10
N GLY A 271 2.05 -17.82 8.18
CA GLY A 271 1.09 -18.47 7.29
C GLY A 271 1.22 -17.96 5.85
N ASP A 272 1.35 -16.64 5.69
CA ASP A 272 1.59 -16.00 4.40
C ASP A 272 2.92 -16.45 3.77
N THR A 273 4.00 -16.53 4.56
CA THR A 273 5.30 -17.02 4.08
C THR A 273 5.23 -18.47 3.64
N LEU A 274 4.51 -19.33 4.39
CA LEU A 274 4.32 -20.73 4.04
C LEU A 274 3.53 -20.88 2.72
N ASP A 275 2.39 -20.22 2.61
CA ASP A 275 1.51 -20.28 1.44
C ASP A 275 2.22 -19.74 0.19
N THR A 276 2.93 -18.63 0.33
CA THR A 276 3.73 -18.06 -0.76
C THR A 276 4.89 -18.97 -1.12
N GLY A 277 5.58 -19.56 -0.13
CA GLY A 277 6.64 -20.52 -0.35
C GLY A 277 6.20 -21.72 -1.19
N LEU A 278 4.99 -22.23 -0.95
CA LEU A 278 4.39 -23.30 -1.75
C LEU A 278 4.08 -22.83 -3.17
N GLN A 279 3.50 -21.64 -3.32
CA GLN A 279 3.15 -21.07 -4.62
C GLN A 279 4.37 -20.92 -5.54
N PHE A 280 5.53 -20.58 -4.98
CA PHE A 280 6.78 -20.40 -5.73
C PHE A 280 7.67 -21.66 -5.74
N GLY A 281 7.20 -22.78 -5.21
CA GLY A 281 7.96 -24.05 -5.17
C GLY A 281 9.21 -24.00 -4.30
N VAL A 282 9.27 -23.06 -3.34
CA VAL A 282 10.35 -22.95 -2.35
C VAL A 282 10.11 -23.89 -1.18
N VAL A 283 8.84 -24.03 -0.77
CA VAL A 283 8.39 -25.02 0.20
C VAL A 283 7.75 -26.16 -0.58
N GLU A 284 8.11 -27.38 -0.22
CA GLU A 284 7.55 -28.60 -0.81
C GLU A 284 6.46 -29.19 0.07
N LYS A 285 5.44 -29.77 -0.56
CA LYS A 285 4.36 -30.48 0.12
C LYS A 285 4.29 -31.92 -0.37
N SER A 286 4.53 -32.87 0.54
CA SER A 286 4.36 -34.31 0.29
C SER A 286 3.23 -34.85 1.15
N GLY A 287 2.09 -35.14 0.52
CA GLY A 287 0.85 -35.47 1.23
C GLY A 287 0.39 -34.30 2.10
N ASN A 288 0.43 -34.46 3.42
CA ASN A 288 0.13 -33.41 4.39
C ASN A 288 1.38 -32.82 5.08
N SER A 289 2.58 -33.24 4.68
CA SER A 289 3.85 -32.77 5.27
C SER A 289 4.41 -31.60 4.46
N TYR A 290 4.92 -30.59 5.17
CA TYR A 290 5.60 -29.41 4.61
C TYR A 290 7.10 -29.48 4.88
N VAL A 291 7.92 -29.21 3.87
CA VAL A 291 9.38 -29.33 3.93
C VAL A 291 10.04 -28.14 3.22
N PHE A 292 11.12 -27.62 3.79
CA PHE A 292 11.97 -26.60 3.18
C PHE A 292 13.42 -27.10 3.11
N GLY A 293 13.89 -27.45 1.91
CA GLY A 293 15.18 -28.11 1.75
C GLY A 293 15.20 -29.46 2.49
N GLU A 294 16.02 -29.58 3.53
CA GLU A 294 16.08 -30.76 4.40
C GLU A 294 15.22 -30.62 5.67
N GLU A 295 14.74 -29.41 5.97
CA GLU A 295 14.02 -29.09 7.19
C GLU A 295 12.54 -29.48 7.09
N LYS A 296 12.08 -30.29 8.04
CA LYS A 296 10.66 -30.69 8.14
C LYS A 296 9.91 -29.65 8.95
N LEU A 297 9.09 -28.85 8.28
CA LEU A 297 8.29 -27.80 8.91
C LEU A 297 7.13 -28.38 9.74
N GLY A 298 6.61 -29.54 9.34
CA GLY A 298 5.59 -30.27 10.10
C GLY A 298 4.51 -30.91 9.23
N VAL A 299 3.60 -31.65 9.88
CA VAL A 299 2.47 -32.31 9.25
C VAL A 299 1.19 -31.51 9.52
N GLY A 300 0.59 -30.97 8.47
CA GLY A 300 -0.54 -30.05 8.55
C GLY A 300 -0.11 -28.59 8.53
N HIS A 301 -0.94 -27.76 7.90
CA HIS A 301 -0.66 -26.33 7.68
C HIS A 301 -0.44 -25.58 9.00
N GLU A 302 -1.30 -25.81 9.99
CA GLU A 302 -1.24 -25.15 11.29
C GLU A 302 0.05 -25.46 12.07
N VAL A 303 0.54 -26.71 11.96
CA VAL A 303 1.78 -27.15 12.62
C VAL A 303 2.98 -26.49 11.95
N ALA A 304 3.03 -26.49 10.61
CA ALA A 304 4.09 -25.82 9.86
C ALA A 304 4.12 -24.30 10.11
N ARG A 305 2.95 -23.66 10.17
CA ARG A 305 2.82 -22.25 10.51
C ARG A 305 3.40 -21.95 11.89
N LYS A 306 3.03 -22.75 12.91
CA LYS A 306 3.53 -22.57 14.27
C LYS A 306 5.04 -22.80 14.34
N PHE A 307 5.55 -23.83 13.65
CA PHE A 307 6.99 -24.09 13.55
C PHE A 307 7.74 -22.87 13.00
N LEU A 308 7.28 -22.28 11.89
CA LEU A 308 7.90 -21.08 11.31
C LEU A 308 7.80 -19.85 12.21
N LYS A 309 6.73 -19.73 13.00
CA LYS A 309 6.60 -18.66 13.99
C LYS A 309 7.66 -18.79 15.09
N ASP A 310 7.95 -20.01 15.52
CA ASP A 310 8.93 -20.30 16.56
C ASP A 310 10.39 -20.26 16.03
N HIS A 311 10.60 -20.42 14.71
CA HIS A 311 11.91 -20.49 14.03
C HIS A 311 12.08 -19.36 13.00
N GLN A 312 12.38 -18.16 13.48
CA GLN A 312 12.44 -16.92 12.68
C GLN A 312 13.55 -16.93 11.62
N GLU A 313 14.63 -17.66 11.85
CA GLU A 313 15.73 -17.86 10.91
C GLU A 313 15.28 -18.62 9.65
N ILE A 314 14.47 -19.67 9.82
CA ILE A 314 13.92 -20.45 8.71
C ILE A 314 12.88 -19.61 7.95
N LEU A 315 12.01 -18.90 8.67
CA LEU A 315 11.04 -17.99 8.06
C LEU A 315 11.73 -16.94 7.17
N LYS A 316 12.82 -16.33 7.65
CA LYS A 316 13.63 -15.38 6.85
C LYS A 316 14.29 -16.04 5.65
N ALA A 317 14.82 -17.25 5.80
CA ALA A 317 15.43 -18.00 4.70
C ALA A 317 14.41 -18.31 3.58
N ILE A 318 13.18 -18.71 3.95
CA ILE A 318 12.09 -18.92 2.99
C ILE A 318 11.75 -17.61 2.28
N LYS A 319 11.54 -16.51 3.02
CA LYS A 319 11.26 -15.18 2.43
C LYS A 319 12.34 -14.79 1.40
N ALA A 320 13.61 -14.95 1.74
CA ALA A 320 14.73 -14.63 0.85
C ALA A 320 14.71 -15.46 -0.44
N ARG A 321 14.51 -16.77 -0.32
CA ARG A 321 14.48 -17.68 -1.47
C ARG A 321 13.25 -17.51 -2.37
N VAL A 322 12.12 -17.09 -1.78
CA VAL A 322 10.95 -16.66 -2.57
C VAL A 322 11.29 -15.42 -3.39
N TRP A 323 11.96 -14.42 -2.82
CA TRP A 323 12.37 -13.23 -3.57
C TRP A 323 13.35 -13.54 -4.70
N GLU A 324 14.27 -14.50 -4.52
CA GLU A 324 15.12 -15.01 -5.60
C GLU A 324 14.26 -15.54 -6.76
N LYS A 325 13.28 -16.41 -6.45
CA LYS A 325 12.37 -16.99 -7.45
C LYS A 325 11.51 -15.95 -8.16
N VAL A 326 11.04 -14.92 -7.44
CA VAL A 326 10.29 -13.80 -8.01
C VAL A 326 11.15 -13.05 -9.03
N ARG A 327 12.40 -12.72 -8.69
CA ARG A 327 13.33 -12.01 -9.57
C ARG A 327 13.71 -12.84 -10.80
N GLU A 328 13.93 -14.14 -10.63
CA GLU A 328 14.17 -15.08 -11.75
C GLU A 328 13.00 -15.07 -12.73
N LYS A 329 11.76 -15.12 -12.21
CA LYS A 329 10.55 -15.11 -13.02
C LYS A 329 10.35 -13.78 -13.76
N GLU A 330 10.52 -12.65 -13.06
CA GLU A 330 10.39 -11.32 -13.68
C GLU A 330 11.47 -11.07 -14.74
N ALA A 331 12.69 -11.58 -14.55
CA ALA A 331 13.75 -11.52 -15.54
C ALA A 331 13.42 -12.37 -16.80
N ALA A 332 12.84 -13.56 -16.61
CA ALA A 332 12.40 -14.40 -17.72
C ALA A 332 11.26 -13.74 -18.53
N GLU A 333 10.24 -13.21 -17.84
CA GLU A 333 9.12 -12.49 -18.47
C GLU A 333 9.61 -11.24 -19.26
N ALA A 334 10.60 -10.53 -18.73
CA ALA A 334 11.20 -9.38 -19.42
C ALA A 334 11.97 -9.78 -20.69
N GLN A 335 12.66 -10.94 -20.69
CA GLN A 335 13.36 -11.46 -21.86
C GLN A 335 12.39 -11.93 -22.94
N GLU A 336 11.32 -12.64 -22.58
CA GLU A 336 10.28 -13.08 -23.52
C GLU A 336 9.56 -11.88 -24.16
N GLY A 337 9.23 -10.86 -23.36
CA GLY A 337 8.61 -9.61 -23.87
C GLY A 337 9.49 -8.83 -24.85
N MET A 338 10.81 -8.95 -24.78
CA MET A 338 11.75 -8.28 -25.70
C MET A 338 11.92 -9.04 -27.03
N THR A 339 11.67 -10.35 -27.03
CA THR A 339 11.70 -11.17 -28.26
C THR A 339 10.43 -11.05 -29.11
N ALA A 340 9.34 -10.51 -28.54
CA ALA A 340 8.11 -10.21 -29.25
C ALA A 340 8.14 -8.79 -29.85
N THR A 341 9.03 -8.54 -30.81
CA THR A 341 8.91 -7.37 -31.72
C THR A 341 7.95 -7.74 -32.86
N PRO A 342 7.05 -6.85 -33.33
CA PRO A 342 6.10 -7.22 -34.37
C PRO A 342 6.84 -7.53 -35.68
N ALA A 343 6.75 -8.78 -36.13
CA ALA A 343 6.93 -9.09 -37.54
C ALA A 343 5.72 -8.51 -38.27
N GLY A 344 5.89 -7.40 -39.00
CA GLY A 344 4.84 -6.88 -39.86
C GLY A 344 4.88 -5.37 -40.10
N GLU A 345 5.94 -4.90 -40.77
CA GLU A 345 5.84 -3.76 -41.70
C GLU A 345 6.74 -4.08 -42.91
N GLU A 346 6.34 -5.06 -43.70
CA GLU A 346 6.60 -5.08 -45.14
C GLU A 346 5.26 -5.39 -45.82
N GLU A 347 4.96 -4.64 -46.89
CA GLU A 347 3.81 -4.71 -47.82
C GLU A 347 2.53 -3.93 -47.41
N GLU A 348 2.45 -2.65 -47.83
CA GLU A 348 1.81 -2.21 -49.10
C GLU A 348 2.14 -0.75 -49.45
#